data_AF-A0A1X2LFV7-F1
#
_entry.id   AF-A0A1X2LFV7-F1
#
_cell.length_a   1.000
_cell.length_b   1.000
_cell.length_c   1.000
_cell.angle_alpha   90.00
_cell.angle_beta   90.00
_cell.angle_gamma   90.00
#
_symmetry.space_group_name_H-M   'P 1'
#
loop_
_entity.id
_entity.type
_entity.pdbx_description
1 polymer ?
#
loop_
_entity_poly.entity_id
_entity_poly.type
_entity_poly.pdbx_seq_one_letter_code
_entity_poly.pdbx_strand_id
1 'polypeptide(L)'
;GRADDQVKIRGHRIEPAEIATTLTELDGVEQAVVIARQDRPGDKRLVAYVTGTANPGDIRATLTKKLPPYMVPAAVVALETLPLTINDKLDTRALPAPHYGDTDAYRRPTTTIEAILATIYAQVLGLDRVGIDDSFFDLGG
;
A
#
# COMPACT_ATOMS: atom_id res chain seq x y z
N GLY A 1 -8.24 18.49 11.12
CA GLY A 1 -8.56 17.90 9.80
C GLY A 1 -10.06 17.83 9.65
N ARG A 2 -10.61 17.90 8.43
CA ARG A 2 -12.06 17.70 8.21
C ARG A 2 -12.40 16.25 8.54
N ALA A 3 -13.51 16.02 9.25
CA ALA A 3 -13.92 14.68 9.69
C ALA A 3 -14.39 13.73 8.55
N ASP A 4 -14.51 14.25 7.32
CA ASP A 4 -15.20 13.58 6.21
C ASP A 4 -14.30 12.61 5.40
N ASP A 5 -12.98 12.61 5.60
CA ASP A 5 -12.05 11.81 4.78
C ASP A 5 -11.54 10.52 5.48
N GLN A 6 -12.04 10.23 6.68
CA GLN A 6 -11.62 9.05 7.43
C GLN A 6 -12.16 7.75 6.81
N VAL A 7 -11.30 6.74 6.71
CA VAL A 7 -11.64 5.45 6.11
C VAL A 7 -11.62 4.34 7.15
N LYS A 8 -12.57 3.40 7.06
CA LYS A 8 -12.53 2.15 7.83
C LYS A 8 -11.88 1.05 7.00
N ILE A 9 -10.81 0.46 7.53
CA ILE A 9 -10.08 -0.67 6.95
C ILE A 9 -9.78 -1.67 8.06
N ARG A 10 -10.26 -2.91 7.90
CA ARG A 10 -10.01 -4.04 8.83
C ARG A 10 -10.22 -3.67 10.31
N GLY A 11 -11.29 -2.93 10.61
CA GLY A 11 -11.63 -2.50 11.98
C GLY A 11 -10.93 -1.23 12.47
N HIS A 12 -9.91 -0.73 11.75
CA HIS A 12 -9.23 0.51 12.07
C HIS A 12 -9.89 1.70 11.37
N ARG A 13 -10.01 2.81 12.11
CA ARG A 13 -10.38 4.12 11.56
C ARG A 13 -9.08 4.86 11.27
N ILE A 14 -8.86 5.18 10.00
CA ILE A 14 -7.59 5.72 9.51
C ILE A 14 -7.86 7.08 8.88
N GLU A 15 -6.95 8.04 9.10
CA GLU A 15 -6.94 9.34 8.42
C GLU A 15 -5.92 9.30 7.27
N PRO A 16 -6.33 9.16 5.99
CA PRO A 16 -5.37 9.10 4.89
C PRO A 16 -4.50 10.37 4.77
N ALA A 17 -5.01 11.52 5.21
CA ALA A 17 -4.27 12.78 5.23
C ALA A 17 -3.06 12.74 6.18
N GLU A 18 -3.11 11.99 7.27
CA GLU A 18 -1.98 11.82 8.19
C GLU A 18 -0.81 11.11 7.48
N ILE A 19 -1.13 10.02 6.78
CA ILE A 19 -0.14 9.25 6.01
C ILE A 19 0.40 10.08 4.85
N ALA A 20 -0.47 10.84 4.16
CA ALA A 20 -0.04 11.74 3.10
C ALA A 20 0.94 12.81 3.61
N THR A 21 0.71 13.34 4.82
CA THR A 21 1.62 14.32 5.45
C THR A 21 2.98 13.67 5.73
N THR A 22 2.99 12.47 6.33
CA THR A 22 4.23 11.71 6.57
C THR A 22 4.99 11.41 5.28
N LEU A 23 4.27 11.13 4.19
CA LEU A 23 4.87 10.91 2.86
C LEU A 23 5.56 12.17 2.31
N THR A 24 4.91 13.34 2.42
CA THR A 24 5.49 14.61 1.95
C THR A 24 6.69 15.09 2.74
N GLU A 25 6.96 14.52 3.92
CA GLU A 25 8.17 14.77 4.70
C GLU A 25 9.37 13.93 4.23
N LEU A 26 9.18 13.01 3.27
CA LEU A 26 10.27 12.18 2.75
C LEU A 26 10.98 12.88 1.60
N ASP A 27 12.32 12.84 1.62
CA ASP A 27 13.15 13.41 0.56
C ASP A 27 12.77 12.80 -0.80
N GLY A 28 12.56 13.68 -1.78
CA GLY A 28 12.21 13.31 -3.15
C GLY A 28 10.72 13.07 -3.40
N VAL A 29 9.84 13.18 -2.39
CA VAL A 29 8.38 13.21 -2.60
C VAL A 29 7.93 14.66 -2.78
N GLU A 30 7.29 14.96 -3.92
CA GLU A 30 6.78 16.31 -4.22
C GLU A 30 5.31 16.47 -3.84
N GLN A 31 4.48 15.49 -4.19
CA GLN A 31 3.08 15.41 -3.79
C GLN A 31 2.76 13.98 -3.37
N ALA A 32 1.85 13.83 -2.41
CA ALA A 32 1.36 12.53 -1.99
C ALA A 32 -0.14 12.56 -1.74
N VAL A 33 -0.82 11.50 -2.17
CA VAL A 33 -2.22 11.23 -1.90
C VAL A 33 -2.34 9.80 -1.44
N VAL A 34 -3.13 9.58 -0.39
CA VAL A 34 -3.47 8.25 0.09
C VAL A 34 -4.97 8.05 -0.02
N ILE A 35 -5.38 6.95 -0.63
CA ILE A 35 -6.79 6.56 -0.73
C ILE A 35 -6.99 5.16 -0.20
N ALA A 36 -8.23 4.87 0.21
CA ALA A 36 -8.66 3.50 0.39
C ALA A 36 -9.25 2.97 -0.92
N ARG A 37 -8.62 1.94 -1.48
CA ARG A 37 -9.02 1.29 -2.73
C ARG A 37 -9.53 -0.12 -2.45
N GLN A 38 -10.49 -0.60 -3.23
CA GLN A 38 -11.00 -1.96 -3.15
C GLN A 38 -11.00 -2.57 -4.55
N ASP A 39 -9.90 -3.22 -4.91
CA ASP A 39 -9.74 -3.87 -6.22
C ASP A 39 -10.36 -5.28 -6.26
N ARG A 40 -10.51 -5.92 -5.09
CA ARG A 40 -11.17 -7.21 -4.93
C ARG A 40 -12.34 -7.05 -3.95
N PRO A 41 -13.50 -7.71 -4.16
CA PRO A 41 -14.63 -7.64 -3.24
C PRO A 41 -14.22 -7.99 -1.80
N GLY A 42 -14.59 -7.13 -0.85
CA GLY A 42 -14.24 -7.30 0.57
C GLY A 42 -12.83 -6.86 0.98
N ASP A 43 -11.93 -6.61 0.02
CA ASP A 43 -10.52 -6.34 0.29
C ASP A 43 -10.18 -4.86 0.07
N LYS A 44 -10.49 -4.05 1.08
CA LYS A 44 -10.20 -2.61 1.07
C LYS A 44 -8.81 -2.37 1.65
N ARG A 45 -7.95 -1.70 0.89
CA ARG A 45 -6.54 -1.46 1.22
C ARG A 45 -6.19 0.02 1.05
N LEU A 46 -5.18 0.48 1.79
CA LEU A 46 -4.58 1.80 1.55
C LEU A 46 -3.62 1.72 0.37
N VAL A 47 -3.70 2.71 -0.52
CA VAL A 47 -2.78 2.89 -1.64
C VAL A 47 -2.31 4.32 -1.62
N ALA A 48 -0.99 4.51 -1.67
CA ALA A 48 -0.36 5.81 -1.80
C ALA A 48 0.02 6.06 -3.27
N TYR A 49 -0.26 7.25 -3.75
CA TYR A 49 0.21 7.77 -5.03
C TYR A 49 1.12 8.95 -4.74
N VAL A 50 2.32 8.93 -5.30
CA VAL A 50 3.35 9.93 -5.06
C VAL A 50 3.88 10.46 -6.38
N THR A 51 4.27 11.73 -6.40
CA THR A 51 5.07 12.33 -7.47
C THR A 51 6.46 12.69 -6.94
N GLY A 52 7.40 12.93 -7.85
CA GLY A 52 8.79 13.26 -7.54
C GLY A 52 9.75 12.12 -7.88
N THR A 53 10.89 12.10 -7.20
CA THR A 53 12.05 11.23 -7.50
C THR A 53 12.26 10.11 -6.49
N ALA A 54 11.50 10.09 -5.39
CA ALA A 54 11.62 9.07 -4.37
C ALA A 54 11.22 7.68 -4.89
N ASN A 55 12.02 6.66 -4.55
CA ASN A 55 11.75 5.28 -4.93
C ASN A 55 10.59 4.69 -4.08
N PRO A 56 9.51 4.18 -4.68
CA PRO A 56 8.39 3.56 -3.97
C PRO A 56 8.77 2.47 -2.96
N GLY A 57 9.79 1.65 -3.27
CA GLY A 57 10.25 0.60 -2.36
C GLY A 57 10.85 1.16 -1.06
N ASP A 58 11.65 2.22 -1.18
CA ASP A 58 12.31 2.88 -0.05
C ASP A 58 11.31 3.69 0.79
N ILE A 59 10.34 4.34 0.14
CA ILE A 59 9.23 5.03 0.79
C ILE A 59 8.51 4.07 1.74
N ARG A 60 8.11 2.91 1.23
CA ARG A 60 7.33 1.95 2.01
C ARG A 60 8.13 1.43 3.22
N ALA A 61 9.41 1.06 3.01
CA ALA A 61 10.29 0.64 4.09
C ALA A 61 10.47 1.72 5.17
N THR A 62 10.45 2.99 4.78
CA THR A 62 10.53 4.13 5.69
C THR A 62 9.22 4.32 6.47
N LEU A 63 8.06 4.20 5.82
CA LEU A 63 6.76 4.30 6.48
C LEU A 63 6.58 3.22 7.55
N THR A 64 7.03 1.99 7.33
CA THR A 64 6.98 0.91 8.34
C THR A 64 7.73 1.24 9.64
N LYS A 65 8.74 2.12 9.58
CA LYS A 65 9.48 2.57 10.76
C LYS A 65 8.81 3.74 11.49
N LYS A 66 7.96 4.51 10.80
CA LYS A 66 7.32 5.73 11.30
C LYS A 66 5.87 5.53 11.73
N LEU A 67 5.16 4.61 11.09
CA LEU A 67 3.72 4.43 11.24
C LEU A 67 3.39 3.03 11.80
N PRO A 68 2.29 2.90 12.56
CA PRO A 68 1.72 1.61 12.88
C PRO A 68 1.43 0.77 11.62
N PRO A 69 1.58 -0.57 11.64
CA PRO A 69 1.42 -1.40 10.45
C PRO A 69 0.10 -1.21 9.69
N TYR A 70 -1.01 -0.98 10.40
CA TYR A 70 -2.32 -0.79 9.79
C TYR A 70 -2.47 0.54 9.02
N MET A 71 -1.57 1.50 9.21
CA MET A 71 -1.51 2.77 8.47
C MET A 71 -0.54 2.73 7.29
N VAL A 72 0.28 1.69 7.16
CA VAL A 72 1.22 1.58 6.05
C VAL A 72 0.45 1.20 4.77
N PRO A 73 0.55 1.98 3.68
CA PRO A 73 -0.06 1.63 2.40
C PRO A 73 0.41 0.27 1.89
N ALA A 74 -0.52 -0.54 1.40
CA ALA A 74 -0.24 -1.85 0.79
C ALA A 74 0.50 -1.71 -0.55
N ALA A 75 0.41 -0.53 -1.18
CA ALA A 75 1.17 -0.19 -2.37
C ALA A 75 1.50 1.31 -2.40
N VAL A 76 2.64 1.63 -2.99
CA VAL A 76 3.07 2.99 -3.31
C VAL A 76 3.27 3.04 -4.82
N VAL A 77 2.56 3.94 -5.50
CA VAL A 77 2.59 4.09 -6.97
C VAL A 77 3.20 5.44 -7.29
N ALA A 78 4.32 5.44 -8.01
CA ALA A 78 4.90 6.66 -8.55
C ALA A 78 4.13 7.11 -9.79
N LEU A 79 3.80 8.40 -9.87
CA LEU A 79 3.19 9.06 -11.01
C LEU A 79 4.03 10.25 -11.43
N GLU A 80 3.99 10.60 -12.71
CA GLU A 80 4.57 11.87 -13.18
C GLU A 80 3.78 13.06 -12.61
N THR A 81 2.44 12.96 -12.61
CA THR A 81 1.53 13.98 -12.06
C THR A 81 0.30 13.34 -11.43
N LEU A 82 -0.30 14.00 -10.45
CA LEU A 82 -1.60 13.58 -9.91
C LEU A 82 -2.72 13.93 -10.90
N PRO A 83 -3.62 12.99 -11.23
CA PRO A 83 -4.74 13.30 -12.11
C PRO A 83 -5.75 14.19 -11.38
N LEU A 84 -6.06 15.34 -11.98
CA LEU A 84 -7.03 16.29 -11.46
C LEU A 84 -8.23 16.40 -12.41
N THR A 85 -9.41 16.60 -11.84
CA THR A 85 -10.62 17.03 -12.55
C THR A 85 -10.46 18.47 -13.05
N ILE A 86 -11.39 18.94 -13.90
CA ILE A 86 -11.46 20.33 -14.37
C ILE A 86 -11.59 21.38 -13.25
N ASN A 87 -11.91 20.95 -12.02
CA ASN A 87 -12.03 21.82 -10.84
C ASN A 87 -10.81 21.71 -9.91
N ASP A 88 -9.66 21.24 -10.41
CA ASP A 88 -8.41 21.03 -9.66
C ASP A 88 -8.51 20.07 -8.45
N LYS A 89 -9.60 19.29 -8.38
CA LYS A 89 -9.74 18.22 -7.39
C LYS A 89 -9.15 16.93 -7.93
N LEU A 90 -8.58 16.11 -7.05
CA LEU A 90 -8.12 14.76 -7.38
C LEU A 90 -9.22 13.96 -8.10
N ASP A 91 -8.89 13.42 -9.28
CA ASP A 91 -9.73 12.46 -9.98
C ASP A 91 -9.34 11.04 -9.54
N THR A 92 -10.03 10.53 -8.51
CA THR A 92 -9.77 9.20 -7.96
C THR A 92 -10.05 8.07 -8.94
N ARG A 93 -10.85 8.31 -9.99
CA ARG A 93 -11.20 7.28 -10.99
C ARG A 93 -10.10 7.13 -12.05
N ALA A 94 -9.32 8.18 -12.25
CA ALA A 94 -8.17 8.20 -13.16
C ALA A 94 -6.90 7.63 -12.53
N LEU A 95 -6.90 7.33 -11.22
CA LEU A 95 -5.74 6.75 -10.55
C LEU A 95 -5.53 5.29 -11.00
N PRO A 96 -4.31 4.93 -11.45
CA PRO A 96 -4.02 3.58 -11.93
C PRO A 96 -4.15 2.56 -10.81
N ALA A 97 -4.48 1.31 -11.18
CA ALA A 97 -4.45 0.21 -10.23
C ALA A 97 -3.01 -0.04 -9.78
N PRO A 98 -2.74 -0.21 -8.47
CA PRO A 98 -1.43 -0.63 -8.02
C PRO A 98 -1.18 -2.09 -8.38
N HIS A 99 0.08 -2.42 -8.65
CA HIS A 99 0.53 -3.81 -8.64
C HIS A 99 0.87 -4.18 -7.19
N TYR A 100 0.03 -5.01 -6.57
CA TYR A 100 0.24 -5.50 -5.21
C TYR A 100 1.26 -6.63 -5.20
N GLY A 101 2.53 -6.31 -5.45
CA GLY A 101 3.63 -7.28 -5.52
C GLY A 101 3.45 -8.28 -6.67
N ASP A 102 4.36 -8.23 -7.63
CA ASP A 102 4.44 -9.30 -8.62
C ASP A 102 4.75 -10.62 -7.90
N THR A 103 3.89 -11.61 -8.09
CA THR A 103 4.15 -13.01 -7.75
C THR A 103 5.37 -13.60 -8.50
N ASP A 104 6.07 -12.80 -9.30
CA ASP A 104 7.25 -13.13 -10.07
C ASP A 104 8.57 -12.83 -9.34
N ALA A 105 8.56 -12.05 -8.27
CA ALA A 105 9.68 -11.99 -7.31
C ALA A 105 9.63 -13.15 -6.29
N TYR A 106 9.11 -14.30 -6.70
CA TYR A 106 8.96 -15.48 -5.85
C TYR A 106 10.33 -16.02 -5.45
N ARG A 107 10.78 -15.64 -4.25
CA ARG A 107 11.87 -16.35 -3.58
C ARG A 107 11.28 -17.59 -2.91
N ARG A 108 11.74 -18.76 -3.33
CA ARG A 108 11.33 -20.04 -2.74
C ARG A 108 11.89 -20.14 -1.31
N PRO A 109 11.11 -20.67 -0.35
CA PRO A 109 11.64 -21.10 0.94
C PRO A 109 12.91 -21.95 0.79
N THR A 110 13.98 -21.55 1.47
CA THR A 110 15.26 -22.25 1.51
C THR A 110 15.45 -23.04 2.80
N THR A 111 14.68 -22.72 3.84
CA THR A 111 14.70 -23.40 5.13
C THR A 111 13.36 -24.05 5.47
N THR A 112 13.37 -25.02 6.39
CA THR A 112 12.14 -25.66 6.90
C THR A 112 11.19 -24.65 7.55
N ILE A 113 11.73 -23.68 8.29
CA ILE A 113 10.92 -22.63 8.95
C ILE A 113 10.24 -21.75 7.91
N GLU A 114 10.99 -21.28 6.90
CA GLU A 114 10.44 -20.51 5.79
C GLU A 114 9.32 -21.26 5.06
N ALA A 115 9.47 -22.58 4.86
CA ALA A 115 8.48 -23.39 4.17
C ALA A 115 7.17 -23.52 4.98
N ILE A 116 7.29 -23.70 6.29
CA ILE A 116 6.14 -23.74 7.21
C ILE A 116 5.41 -22.39 7.19
N LEU A 117 6.13 -21.28 7.32
CA LEU A 117 5.54 -19.93 7.33
C LEU A 117 4.83 -19.60 6.01
N ALA A 118 5.47 -19.84 4.87
CA ALA A 118 4.88 -19.61 3.56
C ALA A 118 3.60 -20.44 3.36
N THR A 119 3.57 -21.69 3.84
CA THR A 119 2.38 -22.55 3.78
C THR A 119 1.24 -22.00 4.63
N ILE A 120 1.53 -21.56 5.86
CA ILE A 120 0.52 -20.98 6.76
C ILE A 120 -0.03 -19.69 6.15
N TYR A 121 0.81 -18.83 5.60
CA TYR A 121 0.38 -17.58 4.95
C TYR A 121 -0.52 -17.87 3.76
N ALA A 122 -0.14 -18.79 2.88
CA ALA A 122 -0.95 -19.21 1.74
C ALA A 122 -2.34 -19.70 2.19
N GLN A 123 -2.41 -20.52 3.23
CA GLN A 123 -3.67 -21.04 3.77
C GLN A 123 -4.56 -19.96 4.38
N VAL A 124 -3.98 -19.06 5.19
CA VAL A 124 -4.73 -17.97 5.83
C VAL A 124 -5.28 -16.98 4.81
N LEU A 125 -4.50 -16.73 3.75
CA LEU A 125 -4.81 -15.73 2.72
C LEU A 125 -5.62 -16.31 1.56
N GLY A 126 -5.79 -17.64 1.49
CA GLY A 126 -6.46 -18.31 0.37
C GLY A 126 -5.70 -18.18 -0.95
N LEU A 127 -4.37 -18.18 -0.90
CA LEU A 127 -3.48 -18.07 -2.06
C LEU A 127 -2.85 -19.43 -2.39
N ASP A 128 -2.59 -19.68 -3.67
CA ASP A 128 -1.93 -20.92 -4.11
C ASP A 128 -0.46 -21.00 -3.64
N ARG A 129 0.22 -19.85 -3.56
CA ARG A 129 1.61 -19.74 -3.14
C ARG A 129 1.92 -18.37 -2.54
N VAL A 130 2.89 -18.34 -1.62
CA VAL A 130 3.45 -17.12 -1.01
C VAL A 130 4.97 -17.23 -1.02
N GLY A 131 5.64 -16.19 -1.53
CA GLY A 131 7.08 -16.00 -1.46
C GLY A 131 7.51 -15.53 -0.08
N ILE A 132 8.75 -15.79 0.29
CA ILE A 132 9.28 -15.46 1.62
C ILE A 132 9.62 -13.99 1.83
N ASP A 133 9.70 -13.22 0.75
CA ASP A 133 9.84 -11.77 0.81
C ASP A 133 8.48 -11.07 0.64
N ASP A 134 7.39 -11.84 0.47
CA ASP A 134 6.04 -11.28 0.39
C ASP A 134 5.58 -10.85 1.78
N SER A 135 5.09 -9.62 1.87
CA SER A 135 4.43 -9.16 3.08
C SER A 135 3.04 -9.78 3.19
N PHE A 136 2.73 -10.38 4.33
CA PHE A 136 1.39 -10.86 4.67
C PHE A 136 0.30 -9.82 4.39
N PHE A 137 0.57 -8.55 4.74
CA PHE A 137 -0.39 -7.45 4.59
C PHE A 137 -0.60 -7.05 3.13
N ASP A 138 0.45 -7.12 2.30
CA ASP A 138 0.35 -6.86 0.85
C ASP A 138 -0.46 -7.94 0.16
N LEU A 139 -0.44 -9.16 0.69
CA LEU A 139 -1.16 -10.28 0.14
C LEU A 139 -2.63 -10.32 0.56
N GLY A 140 -3.05 -9.49 1.52
CA GLY A 140 -4.45 -9.34 1.92
C GLY A 140 -4.77 -9.69 3.37
N GLY A 141 -3.74 -10.01 4.16
CA GLY A 141 -3.85 -10.33 5.58
C GLY A 141 -3.93 -9.13 6.50
#